data_AF-A0A8C5EA75-F1
#
_entry.id   AF-A0A8C5EA75-F1
#
_cell.length_a   1.000
_cell.length_b   1.000
_cell.length_c   1.000
_cell.angle_alpha   90.00
_cell.angle_beta   90.00
_cell.angle_gamma   90.00
#
_symmetry.space_group_name_H-M   'P 1'
#
loop_
_entity.id
_entity.type
_entity.pdbx_description
1 polymer ?
#
loop_
_entity_poly.entity_id
_entity_poly.type
_entity_poly.pdbx_seq_one_letter_code
_entity_poly.pdbx_strand_id
1 'polypeptide(L)'
;VEPTGDSIASMTVPVYIAEVSPTHLRGQLVTINSLFITGGQFIASVVDGAFSYLSHDGWRYMMGLSVVPAVLQFFGFLFLPESPRWLLQKGFSQEASRVLSRIRGRSDVDEEFETIKASIDEEKDSGGDGPVILRILNHGPTRRALIVGCGLQMFQQLSGINTVMYYSATILQMAGVRDDKQAIWLAAATSATNFVFTFVGVWLVERVGRRKLTLGSLLGTGLSLSLLAVGFLLSAQHSPSITLHPVDLYNSSCSHYGSCESCMLDPSCGFCYRENTTEVYDSSCVPVDEASSDHAAWGRCSNQTDLSPFWAYNYCPTSYSWIILMGLILYLAFFAPGMGTMPWTVNSEIYPLWARSTGNACSAGVNWIFNVLVSLTFLHVAQFLTYYGAFFLYTALVVLGMFFIWACLPETKGLQLEDIEQLFNGPTCFCGDMSPNDDRHVQYAPVNNYNSCHSDNDGSDVD
;
A
#
# COMPACT_ATOMS: atom_id res chain seq x y z
N VAL A 1 16.86 -0.91 -13.39
CA VAL A 1 17.45 0.34 -12.86
C VAL A 1 16.38 1.21 -12.19
N GLU A 2 15.18 1.34 -12.78
CA GLU A 2 13.99 1.91 -12.13
C GLU A 2 13.58 1.26 -10.78
N PRO A 3 13.46 -0.09 -10.67
CA PRO A 3 12.99 -0.70 -9.41
C PRO A 3 13.97 -0.51 -8.23
N THR A 4 15.26 -0.37 -8.51
CA THR A 4 16.28 -0.06 -7.49
C THR A 4 16.18 1.39 -7.01
N GLY A 5 15.87 2.34 -7.89
CA GLY A 5 15.69 3.74 -7.52
C GLY A 5 14.47 3.95 -6.63
N ASP A 6 13.35 3.35 -7.01
CA ASP A 6 12.08 3.41 -6.26
C ASP A 6 12.20 2.73 -4.88
N SER A 7 12.85 1.57 -4.83
CA SER A 7 13.13 0.87 -3.56
C SER A 7 13.98 1.73 -2.62
N ILE A 8 15.06 2.34 -3.11
CA ILE A 8 15.93 3.19 -2.28
C ILE A 8 15.16 4.43 -1.82
N ALA A 9 14.44 5.12 -2.71
CA ALA A 9 13.67 6.31 -2.37
C ALA A 9 12.58 6.02 -1.31
N SER A 10 11.89 4.87 -1.45
CA SER A 10 10.86 4.43 -0.49
C SER A 10 11.41 4.20 0.92
N MET A 11 12.70 3.89 1.05
CA MET A 11 13.38 3.65 2.33
C MET A 11 13.98 4.94 2.90
N THR A 12 14.59 5.79 2.06
CA THR A 12 15.35 6.97 2.52
C THR A 12 14.46 8.17 2.81
N VAL A 13 13.43 8.40 1.98
CA VAL A 13 12.60 9.62 2.08
C VAL A 13 11.80 9.66 3.39
N PRO A 14 11.06 8.60 3.81
CA PRO A 14 10.33 8.63 5.07
C PRO A 14 11.24 8.80 6.28
N VAL A 15 12.43 8.18 6.26
CA VAL A 15 13.41 8.29 7.35
C VAL A 15 13.95 9.71 7.46
N TYR A 16 14.37 10.31 6.34
CA TYR A 16 14.85 11.69 6.32
C TYR A 16 13.77 12.66 6.81
N ILE A 17 12.52 12.50 6.35
CA ILE A 17 11.39 13.32 6.80
C ILE A 17 11.17 13.11 8.30
N ALA A 18 11.18 11.87 8.80
CA ALA A 18 10.96 11.58 10.21
C ALA A 18 12.03 12.17 11.13
N GLU A 19 13.29 12.27 10.68
CA GLU A 19 14.39 12.85 11.44
C GLU A 19 14.40 14.38 11.45
N VAL A 20 13.97 14.99 10.35
CA VAL A 20 13.93 16.45 10.20
C VAL A 20 12.64 17.05 10.76
N SER A 21 11.55 16.29 10.82
CA SER A 21 10.24 16.77 11.25
C SER A 21 10.12 16.97 12.76
N PRO A 22 9.36 17.97 13.23
CA PRO A 22 9.07 18.12 14.65
C PRO A 22 8.08 17.04 15.09
N THR A 23 8.19 16.60 16.35
CA THR A 23 7.40 15.48 16.91
C THR A 23 5.89 15.64 16.70
N HIS A 24 5.36 16.86 16.79
CA HIS A 24 3.93 17.16 16.64
C HIS A 24 3.42 17.21 15.18
N LEU A 25 4.30 17.28 14.17
CA LEU A 25 3.92 17.28 12.74
C LEU A 25 4.51 16.09 11.96
N ARG A 26 5.29 15.23 12.63
CA ARG A 26 6.01 14.14 11.97
C ARG A 26 5.10 13.23 11.16
N GLY A 27 4.00 12.77 11.75
CA GLY A 27 3.05 11.89 11.06
C GLY A 27 2.46 12.56 9.82
N GLN A 28 2.09 13.85 9.93
CA GLN A 28 1.60 14.64 8.80
C GLN A 28 2.65 14.77 7.68
N LEU A 29 3.90 15.12 8.01
CA LEU A 29 4.97 15.32 7.02
C LEU A 29 5.36 14.01 6.32
N VAL A 30 5.41 12.89 7.05
CA VAL A 30 5.63 11.56 6.43
C VAL A 30 4.45 11.17 5.53
N THR A 31 3.22 11.49 5.94
CA THR A 31 2.01 11.23 5.11
C THR A 31 1.99 12.11 3.85
N ILE A 32 2.56 13.31 3.88
CA ILE A 32 2.74 14.16 2.69
C ILE A 32 3.62 13.47 1.63
N ASN A 33 4.62 12.66 2.01
CA ASN A 33 5.36 11.85 1.03
C ASN A 33 4.43 10.91 0.26
N SER A 34 3.50 10.26 0.96
CA SER A 34 2.51 9.39 0.30
C SER A 34 1.57 10.17 -0.62
N LEU A 35 1.27 11.43 -0.28
CA LEU A 35 0.50 12.33 -1.14
C LEU A 35 1.24 12.67 -2.44
N PHE A 36 2.57 12.86 -2.40
CA PHE A 36 3.37 13.05 -3.60
C PHE A 36 3.41 11.79 -4.47
N ILE A 37 3.45 10.60 -3.87
CA ILE A 37 3.39 9.33 -4.60
C ILE A 37 2.05 9.20 -5.33
N THR A 38 0.92 9.38 -4.64
CA THR A 38 -0.41 9.26 -5.27
C THR A 38 -0.71 10.40 -6.25
N GLY A 39 -0.17 11.59 -6.00
CA GLY A 39 -0.22 12.72 -6.94
C GLY A 39 0.59 12.44 -8.21
N GLY A 40 1.78 11.84 -8.08
CA GLY A 40 2.59 11.38 -9.21
C GLY A 40 1.86 10.34 -10.06
N GLN A 41 1.23 9.35 -9.42
CA GLN A 41 0.39 8.35 -10.10
C GLN A 41 -0.77 9.00 -10.86
N PHE A 42 -1.47 9.96 -10.26
CA PHE A 42 -2.56 10.67 -10.92
C PHE A 42 -2.08 11.48 -12.14
N ILE A 43 -0.97 12.23 -12.00
CA ILE A 43 -0.40 12.99 -13.12
C ILE A 43 0.02 12.04 -14.25
N ALA A 44 0.67 10.91 -13.91
CA ALA A 44 1.05 9.90 -14.89
C ALA A 44 -0.18 9.36 -15.64
N SER A 45 -1.25 8.97 -14.93
CA SER A 45 -2.47 8.48 -15.59
C SER A 45 -3.15 9.52 -16.48
N VAL A 46 -3.08 10.81 -16.14
CA VAL A 46 -3.61 11.90 -16.99
C VAL A 46 -2.76 12.09 -18.24
N VAL A 47 -1.43 12.00 -18.11
CA VAL A 47 -0.50 12.03 -19.24
C VAL A 47 -0.77 10.83 -20.16
N ASP A 48 -0.93 9.63 -19.61
CA ASP A 48 -1.26 8.42 -20.36
C ASP A 48 -2.59 8.59 -21.12
N GLY A 49 -3.63 9.10 -20.46
CA GLY A 49 -4.90 9.43 -21.11
C GLY A 49 -4.75 10.43 -22.25
N ALA A 50 -3.98 11.51 -22.06
CA ALA A 50 -3.78 12.54 -23.06
C ALA A 50 -2.99 12.04 -24.29
N PHE A 51 -1.93 11.25 -24.07
CA PHE A 51 -1.08 10.71 -25.14
C PHE A 51 -1.62 9.41 -25.76
N SER A 52 -2.66 8.79 -25.17
CA SER A 52 -3.31 7.57 -25.71
C SER A 52 -3.93 7.79 -27.09
N TYR A 53 -4.25 9.04 -27.45
CA TYR A 53 -4.81 9.38 -28.76
C TYR A 53 -3.76 9.41 -29.89
N LEU A 54 -2.45 9.36 -29.57
CA LEU A 54 -1.37 9.32 -30.56
C LEU A 54 -0.93 7.89 -30.86
N SER A 55 -1.26 7.40 -32.05
CA SER A 55 -1.06 6.00 -32.46
C SER A 55 0.40 5.56 -32.69
N HIS A 56 1.31 6.45 -33.12
CA HIS A 56 2.66 6.04 -33.54
C HIS A 56 3.80 6.34 -32.55
N ASP A 57 3.65 7.29 -31.60
CA ASP A 57 4.73 7.68 -30.67
C ASP A 57 4.27 8.06 -29.26
N GLY A 58 2.97 7.90 -28.92
CA GLY A 58 2.43 8.31 -27.62
C GLY A 58 3.19 7.73 -26.42
N TRP A 59 3.53 6.44 -26.48
CA TRP A 59 4.24 5.72 -25.41
C TRP A 59 5.63 6.32 -25.06
N ARG A 60 6.32 6.93 -26.04
CA ARG A 60 7.63 7.56 -25.81
C ARG A 60 7.48 8.80 -24.92
N TYR A 61 6.42 9.58 -25.14
CA TYR A 61 6.14 10.76 -24.33
C TYR A 61 5.60 10.38 -22.94
N MET A 62 4.77 9.33 -22.86
CA MET A 62 4.30 8.77 -21.59
C MET A 62 5.47 8.40 -20.67
N MET A 63 6.44 7.64 -21.18
CA MET A 63 7.61 7.26 -20.37
C MET A 63 8.64 8.37 -20.25
N GLY A 64 8.84 9.18 -21.29
CA GLY A 64 9.88 10.21 -21.34
C GLY A 64 9.64 11.39 -20.39
N LEU A 65 8.38 11.72 -20.09
CA LEU A 65 8.05 12.80 -19.16
C LEU A 65 8.45 12.51 -17.70
N SER A 66 8.68 11.25 -17.34
CA SER A 66 9.18 10.86 -16.01
C SER A 66 10.58 11.42 -15.70
N VAL A 67 11.36 11.79 -16.72
CA VAL A 67 12.68 12.41 -16.56
C VAL A 67 12.57 13.79 -15.89
N VAL A 68 11.48 14.53 -16.11
CA VAL A 68 11.29 15.88 -15.58
C VAL A 68 11.33 15.91 -14.05
N PRO A 69 10.52 15.13 -13.30
CA PRO A 69 10.61 15.09 -11.84
C PRO A 69 11.95 14.55 -11.35
N ALA A 70 12.58 13.60 -12.04
CA ALA A 70 13.89 13.07 -11.66
C ALA A 70 15.00 14.15 -11.73
N VAL A 71 15.00 14.99 -12.78
CA VAL A 71 15.93 16.11 -12.91
C VAL A 71 15.67 17.17 -11.85
N LEU A 72 14.41 17.51 -11.60
CA LEU A 72 14.04 18.46 -10.53
C LEU A 72 14.49 17.95 -9.16
N GLN A 73 14.29 16.66 -8.86
CA GLN A 73 14.73 16.03 -7.62
C GLN A 73 16.27 16.05 -7.49
N PHE A 74 17.00 15.76 -8.58
CA PHE A 74 18.46 15.82 -8.59
C PHE A 74 18.99 17.20 -8.22
N PHE A 75 18.45 18.26 -8.84
CA PHE A 75 18.83 19.62 -8.47
C PHE A 75 18.37 20.01 -7.07
N GLY A 76 17.22 19.51 -6.62
CA GLY A 76 16.73 19.72 -5.26
C GLY A 76 17.66 19.17 -4.18
N PHE A 77 18.24 17.99 -4.39
CA PHE A 77 19.19 17.38 -3.46
C PHE A 77 20.47 18.20 -3.24
N LEU A 78 20.89 19.01 -4.22
CA LEU A 78 22.05 19.88 -4.06
C LEU A 78 21.86 21.01 -3.03
N PHE A 79 20.60 21.30 -2.66
CA PHE A 79 20.25 22.37 -1.72
C PHE A 79 19.70 21.86 -0.38
N LEU A 80 19.49 20.54 -0.24
CA LEU A 80 18.97 19.93 0.97
C LEU A 80 20.08 19.82 2.04
N PRO A 81 19.87 20.32 3.27
CA PRO A 81 20.81 20.10 4.35
C PRO A 81 20.80 18.63 4.79
N GLU A 82 21.92 18.16 5.31
CA GLU A 82 22.00 16.83 5.92
C GLU A 82 21.19 16.75 7.22
N SER A 83 20.77 15.55 7.60
CA SER A 83 20.04 15.32 8.86
C SER A 83 20.89 15.74 10.07
N PRO A 84 20.36 16.54 11.02
CA PRO A 84 21.07 16.91 12.25
C PRO A 84 21.57 15.71 13.05
N ARG A 85 20.82 14.59 13.02
CA ARG A 85 21.17 13.34 13.70
C ARG A 85 22.38 12.66 13.07
N TRP A 86 22.39 12.59 11.74
CA TRP A 86 23.54 12.04 11.01
C TRP A 86 24.82 12.86 11.26
N LEU A 87 24.69 14.19 11.28
CA LEU A 87 25.81 15.09 11.59
C LEU A 87 26.36 14.84 13.00
N LEU A 88 25.49 14.64 14.01
CA LEU A 88 25.90 14.28 15.37
C LEU A 88 26.58 12.90 15.44
N GLN A 89 26.07 11.92 14.71
CA GLN A 89 26.66 10.58 14.65
C GLN A 89 28.08 10.61 14.07
N LYS A 90 28.33 11.49 13.09
CA LYS A 90 29.65 11.74 12.50
C LYS A 90 30.58 12.63 13.34
N GLY A 91 30.07 13.21 14.43
CA GLY A 91 30.84 14.08 15.33
C GLY A 91 30.83 15.57 14.96
N PHE A 92 30.02 16.00 13.99
CA PHE A 92 29.90 17.39 13.56
C PHE A 92 28.89 18.18 14.41
N SER A 93 29.10 18.27 15.73
CA SER A 93 28.13 18.85 16.67
C SER A 93 27.79 20.32 16.41
N GLN A 94 28.76 21.15 16.00
CA GLN A 94 28.50 22.57 15.70
C GLN A 94 27.63 22.76 14.45
N GLU A 95 27.82 21.92 13.44
CA GLU A 95 27.04 21.97 12.20
C GLU A 95 25.62 21.45 12.44
N ALA A 96 25.49 20.36 13.20
CA ALA A 96 24.20 19.82 13.61
C ALA A 96 23.33 20.85 14.35
N SER A 97 23.90 21.58 15.32
CA SER A 97 23.19 22.65 16.05
C SER A 97 22.76 23.79 15.11
N ARG A 98 23.62 24.17 14.15
CA ARG A 98 23.29 25.20 13.14
C ARG A 98 22.18 24.77 12.19
N VAL A 99 22.17 23.51 11.76
CA VAL A 99 21.11 22.95 10.91
C VAL A 99 19.81 22.81 11.69
N LEU A 100 19.86 22.28 12.92
CA LEU A 100 18.68 22.12 13.78
C LEU A 100 18.02 23.47 14.11
N SER A 101 18.81 24.49 14.47
CA SER A 101 18.31 25.85 14.70
C SER A 101 17.72 26.51 13.46
N ARG A 102 18.25 26.19 12.27
CA ARG A 102 17.67 26.67 11.00
C ARG A 102 16.33 26.01 10.68
N ILE A 103 16.16 24.73 11.02
CA ILE A 103 14.95 23.94 10.75
C ILE A 103 13.84 24.24 11.77
N ARG A 104 14.18 24.28 13.06
CA ARG A 104 13.23 24.44 14.18
C ARG A 104 12.90 25.91 14.47
N GLY A 105 13.75 26.84 14.05
CA GLY A 105 13.69 28.23 14.52
C GLY A 105 14.39 28.41 15.86
N ARG A 106 14.17 29.54 16.54
CA ARG A 106 14.93 29.96 17.74
C ARG A 106 14.43 29.40 19.08
N SER A 107 13.33 28.66 19.11
CA SER A 107 12.73 28.17 20.35
C SER A 107 13.03 26.68 20.55
N ASP A 108 13.58 26.36 21.73
CA ASP A 108 13.73 25.00 22.29
C ASP A 108 14.73 24.03 21.61
N VAL A 109 15.69 24.59 20.86
CA VAL A 109 16.67 23.80 20.11
C VAL A 109 17.69 23.10 21.00
N ASP A 110 18.07 23.73 22.12
CA ASP A 110 19.15 23.24 22.98
C ASP A 110 18.75 21.98 23.75
N GLU A 111 17.50 21.91 24.23
CA GLU A 111 16.98 20.71 24.92
C GLU A 111 16.88 19.52 23.95
N GLU A 112 16.26 19.72 22.76
CA GLU A 112 16.18 18.68 21.73
C GLU A 112 17.57 18.21 21.27
N PHE A 113 18.52 19.13 21.14
CA PHE A 113 19.90 18.80 20.76
C PHE A 113 20.59 17.91 21.80
N GLU A 114 20.47 18.22 23.09
CA GLU A 114 21.07 17.42 24.16
C GLU A 114 20.38 16.05 24.28
N THR A 115 19.05 15.96 24.12
CA THR A 115 18.34 14.67 24.08
C THR A 115 18.84 13.78 22.95
N ILE A 116 18.98 14.34 21.73
CA ILE A 116 19.49 13.60 20.58
C ILE A 116 20.94 13.15 20.83
N LYS A 117 21.78 14.03 21.37
CA LYS A 117 23.17 13.71 21.64
C LYS A 117 23.32 12.60 22.68
N ALA A 118 22.56 12.67 23.78
CA ALA A 118 22.52 11.63 24.81
C ALA A 118 22.15 10.27 24.22
N SER A 119 21.13 10.21 23.35
CA SER A 119 20.71 8.96 22.69
C SER A 119 21.81 8.35 21.80
N ILE A 120 22.59 9.18 21.11
CA ILE A 120 23.69 8.72 20.24
C ILE A 120 24.90 8.25 21.07
N ASP A 121 25.19 8.93 22.17
CA ASP A 121 26.29 8.55 23.06
C ASP A 121 25.95 7.23 23.79
N GLU A 122 24.70 7.03 24.24
CA GLU A 122 24.23 5.74 24.74
C GLU A 122 24.34 4.61 23.70
N GLU A 123 24.08 4.89 22.41
CA GLU A 123 24.25 3.91 21.34
C GLU A 123 25.70 3.52 21.10
N LYS A 124 26.62 4.49 21.16
CA LYS A 124 28.06 4.25 21.02
C LYS A 124 28.60 3.42 22.19
N ASP A 125 28.15 3.72 23.40
CA ASP A 125 28.56 3.01 24.61
C ASP A 125 27.94 1.61 24.68
N SER A 126 26.73 1.44 24.16
CA SER A 126 26.03 0.15 24.03
C SER A 126 26.54 -0.70 22.84
N GLY A 127 27.80 -0.50 22.43
CA GLY A 127 28.48 -1.09 21.27
C GLY A 127 28.30 -2.60 21.15
N GLY A 128 27.23 -3.02 20.48
CA GLY A 128 27.01 -4.41 20.11
C GLY A 128 27.80 -4.73 18.86
N ASP A 129 28.98 -5.34 19.03
CA ASP A 129 29.75 -5.93 17.93
C ASP A 129 28.92 -7.04 17.25
N GLY A 130 28.31 -6.72 16.11
CA GLY A 130 27.53 -7.67 15.31
C GLY A 130 26.60 -7.00 14.29
N PRO A 131 26.05 -7.77 13.33
CA PRO A 131 25.07 -7.24 12.38
C PRO A 131 23.81 -6.78 13.12
N VAL A 132 23.37 -5.55 12.84
CA VAL A 132 22.21 -4.90 13.48
C VAL A 132 20.95 -5.78 13.42
N ILE A 133 20.76 -6.54 12.33
CA ILE A 133 19.65 -7.50 12.17
C ILE A 133 19.64 -8.55 13.29
N LEU A 134 20.80 -9.11 13.65
CA LEU A 134 20.87 -10.14 14.70
C LEU A 134 20.57 -9.53 16.08
N ARG A 135 21.02 -8.30 16.31
CA ARG A 135 20.68 -7.53 17.52
C ARG A 135 19.17 -7.27 17.61
N ILE A 136 18.52 -6.89 16.50
CA ILE A 136 17.06 -6.70 16.43
C ILE A 136 16.31 -7.98 16.78
N LEU A 137 16.76 -9.14 16.27
CA LEU A 137 16.10 -10.43 16.51
C LEU A 137 16.28 -10.97 17.93
N ASN A 138 17.43 -10.68 18.56
CA ASN A 138 17.71 -11.10 19.93
C ASN A 138 17.07 -10.18 20.99
N HIS A 139 16.90 -8.90 20.69
CA HIS A 139 16.29 -7.96 21.61
C HIS A 139 14.76 -7.99 21.49
N GLY A 140 14.08 -8.33 22.60
CA GLY A 140 12.64 -8.63 22.62
C GLY A 140 11.74 -7.49 22.11
N PRO A 141 11.88 -6.25 22.62
CA PRO A 141 11.11 -5.09 22.16
C PRO A 141 11.27 -4.79 20.67
N THR A 142 12.51 -4.78 20.16
CA THR A 142 12.74 -4.52 18.73
C THR A 142 12.26 -5.64 17.82
N ARG A 143 12.35 -6.91 18.27
CA ARG A 143 11.77 -8.03 17.53
C ARG A 143 10.24 -7.87 17.40
N ARG A 144 9.58 -7.43 18.47
CA ARG A 144 8.13 -7.15 18.49
C ARG A 144 7.78 -6.02 17.53
N ALA A 145 8.52 -4.90 17.56
CA ALA A 145 8.37 -3.82 16.60
C ALA A 145 8.59 -4.30 15.16
N LEU A 146 9.58 -5.16 14.91
CA LEU A 146 9.83 -5.73 13.58
C LEU A 146 8.66 -6.59 13.09
N ILE A 147 8.09 -7.42 13.94
CA ILE A 147 6.91 -8.24 13.59
C ILE A 147 5.71 -7.35 13.22
N VAL A 148 5.45 -6.29 13.99
CA VAL A 148 4.36 -5.34 13.71
C VAL A 148 4.61 -4.60 12.40
N GLY A 149 5.83 -4.10 12.19
CA GLY A 149 6.21 -3.35 10.99
C GLY A 149 6.17 -4.16 9.71
N CYS A 150 6.73 -5.38 9.73
CA CYS A 150 6.66 -6.32 8.62
C CYS A 150 5.22 -6.81 8.38
N GLY A 151 4.46 -7.08 9.45
CA GLY A 151 3.07 -7.49 9.35
C GLY A 151 2.18 -6.40 8.72
N LEU A 152 2.36 -5.14 9.10
CA LEU A 152 1.70 -3.99 8.46
C LEU A 152 1.95 -3.94 6.95
N GLN A 153 3.20 -4.09 6.53
CA GLN A 153 3.58 -4.06 5.11
C GLN A 153 3.07 -5.27 4.34
N MET A 154 3.09 -6.45 4.95
CA MET A 154 2.52 -7.66 4.39
C MET A 154 1.00 -7.50 4.16
N PHE A 155 0.25 -7.08 5.16
CA PHE A 155 -1.21 -6.92 5.05
C PHE A 155 -1.63 -5.76 4.14
N GLN A 156 -0.79 -4.73 4.00
CA GLN A 156 -0.98 -3.69 2.97
C GLN A 156 -0.99 -4.29 1.56
N GLN A 157 -0.12 -5.25 1.27
CA GLN A 157 -0.03 -5.87 -0.05
C GLN A 157 -1.07 -6.98 -0.23
N LEU A 158 -1.34 -7.77 0.82
CA LEU A 158 -2.37 -8.81 0.80
C LEU A 158 -3.79 -8.26 0.66
N SER A 159 -4.03 -6.99 0.99
CA SER A 159 -5.31 -6.33 0.67
C SER A 159 -5.48 -6.02 -0.82
N GLY A 160 -4.47 -6.30 -1.65
CA GLY A 160 -4.56 -6.28 -3.10
C GLY A 160 -4.46 -4.90 -3.75
N ILE A 161 -3.92 -3.87 -3.08
CA ILE A 161 -3.92 -2.51 -3.65
C ILE A 161 -3.19 -2.43 -4.98
N ASN A 162 -2.00 -3.02 -5.07
CA ASN A 162 -1.21 -2.97 -6.29
C ASN A 162 -1.86 -3.78 -7.42
N THR A 163 -2.48 -4.92 -7.10
CA THR A 163 -3.32 -5.65 -8.05
C THR A 163 -4.49 -4.79 -8.56
N VAL A 164 -5.24 -4.17 -7.65
CA VAL A 164 -6.38 -3.33 -8.00
C VAL A 164 -5.94 -2.13 -8.83
N MET A 165 -4.77 -1.56 -8.56
CA MET A 165 -4.21 -0.44 -9.31
C MET A 165 -3.69 -0.86 -10.69
N TYR A 166 -2.84 -1.89 -10.79
CA TYR A 166 -2.26 -2.38 -12.04
C TYR A 166 -3.31 -2.94 -13.00
N TYR A 167 -4.26 -3.69 -12.46
CA TYR A 167 -5.37 -4.26 -13.22
C TYR A 167 -6.62 -3.39 -13.14
N SER A 168 -6.54 -2.12 -12.73
CA SER A 168 -7.71 -1.23 -12.65
C SER A 168 -8.42 -1.13 -13.99
N ALA A 169 -7.69 -0.79 -15.06
CA ALA A 169 -8.19 -0.72 -16.43
C ALA A 169 -8.81 -2.06 -16.86
N THR A 170 -8.12 -3.17 -16.56
CA THR A 170 -8.63 -4.51 -16.85
C THR A 170 -9.91 -4.80 -16.06
N ILE A 171 -10.00 -4.48 -14.77
CA ILE A 171 -11.19 -4.64 -13.92
C ILE A 171 -12.36 -3.82 -14.47
N LEU A 172 -12.08 -2.62 -14.96
CA LEU A 172 -13.06 -1.75 -15.60
C LEU A 172 -13.54 -2.32 -16.95
N GLN A 173 -12.62 -2.86 -17.76
CA GLN A 173 -12.96 -3.59 -19.00
C GLN A 173 -13.75 -4.88 -18.69
N MET A 174 -13.36 -5.63 -17.66
CA MET A 174 -14.08 -6.81 -17.15
C MET A 174 -15.49 -6.46 -16.66
N ALA A 175 -15.70 -5.23 -16.18
CA ALA A 175 -17.02 -4.70 -15.89
C ALA A 175 -17.78 -4.22 -17.15
N GLY A 176 -17.29 -4.48 -18.37
CA GLY A 176 -18.01 -4.20 -19.61
C GLY A 176 -17.89 -2.78 -20.15
N VAL A 177 -16.85 -2.04 -19.76
CA VAL A 177 -16.48 -0.79 -20.44
C VAL A 177 -15.91 -1.12 -21.82
N ARG A 178 -16.58 -0.65 -22.86
CA ARG A 178 -16.43 -1.13 -24.24
C ARG A 178 -15.29 -0.48 -25.04
N ASP A 179 -14.78 0.67 -24.59
CA ASP A 179 -13.78 1.46 -25.31
C ASP A 179 -12.50 1.55 -24.48
N ASP A 180 -11.37 1.11 -25.04
CA ASP A 180 -10.06 1.14 -24.38
C ASP A 180 -9.67 2.55 -23.93
N LYS A 181 -10.07 3.57 -24.68
CA LYS A 181 -9.83 4.97 -24.31
C LYS A 181 -10.63 5.34 -23.07
N GLN A 182 -11.87 4.86 -22.97
CA GLN A 182 -12.69 5.05 -21.77
C GLN A 182 -12.10 4.29 -20.58
N ALA A 183 -11.56 3.09 -20.79
CA ALA A 183 -10.88 2.33 -19.75
C ALA A 183 -9.65 3.07 -19.20
N ILE A 184 -8.82 3.68 -20.07
CA ILE A 184 -7.67 4.49 -19.65
C ILE A 184 -8.12 5.72 -18.83
N TRP A 185 -9.16 6.43 -19.29
CA TRP A 185 -9.69 7.59 -18.54
C TRP A 185 -10.34 7.20 -17.21
N LEU A 186 -11.01 6.03 -17.16
CA LEU A 186 -11.55 5.50 -15.91
C LEU A 186 -10.42 5.05 -14.96
N ALA A 187 -9.32 4.51 -15.48
CA ALA A 187 -8.12 4.25 -14.68
C ALA A 187 -7.54 5.57 -14.12
N ALA A 188 -7.51 6.65 -14.90
CA ALA A 188 -7.14 7.97 -14.37
C ALA A 188 -8.09 8.45 -13.25
N ALA A 189 -9.39 8.14 -13.34
CA ALA A 189 -10.34 8.42 -12.26
C ALA A 189 -10.06 7.61 -10.99
N THR A 190 -9.57 6.38 -11.11
CA THR A 190 -9.13 5.58 -9.94
C THR A 190 -7.91 6.19 -9.25
N SER A 191 -6.88 6.60 -10.01
CA SER A 191 -5.72 7.33 -9.48
C SER A 191 -6.13 8.67 -8.84
N ALA A 192 -7.07 9.40 -9.45
CA ALA A 192 -7.62 10.64 -8.90
C ALA A 192 -8.29 10.40 -7.54
N THR A 193 -9.10 9.34 -7.44
CA THR A 193 -9.77 8.95 -6.19
C THR A 193 -8.73 8.67 -5.10
N ASN A 194 -7.70 7.87 -5.41
CA ASN A 194 -6.62 7.58 -4.48
C ASN A 194 -5.93 8.87 -4.00
N PHE A 195 -5.61 9.79 -4.92
CA PHE A 195 -4.98 11.08 -4.59
C PHE A 195 -5.86 11.95 -3.68
N VAL A 196 -7.14 12.13 -4.02
CA VAL A 196 -8.10 12.94 -3.23
C VAL A 196 -8.28 12.37 -1.82
N PHE A 197 -8.45 11.06 -1.68
CA PHE A 197 -8.63 10.45 -0.37
C PHE A 197 -7.31 10.35 0.42
N THR A 198 -6.15 10.44 -0.23
CA THR A 198 -4.87 10.59 0.48
C THR A 198 -4.81 11.93 1.24
N PHE A 199 -5.35 13.03 0.70
CA PHE A 199 -5.48 14.29 1.45
C PHE A 199 -6.29 14.12 2.74
N VAL A 200 -7.37 13.35 2.66
CA VAL A 200 -8.19 13.02 3.84
C VAL A 200 -7.35 12.27 4.87
N GLY A 201 -6.46 11.36 4.44
CA GLY A 201 -5.50 10.68 5.31
C GLY A 201 -4.55 11.64 6.02
N VAL A 202 -3.94 12.57 5.29
CA VAL A 202 -3.05 13.61 5.86
C VAL A 202 -3.77 14.44 6.92
N TRP A 203 -5.05 14.73 6.73
CA TRP A 203 -5.85 15.47 7.70
C TRP A 203 -6.29 14.62 8.90
N LEU A 204 -6.60 13.33 8.69
CA LEU A 204 -7.08 12.42 9.72
C LEU A 204 -5.97 11.87 10.63
N VAL A 205 -4.73 11.71 10.14
CA VAL A 205 -3.65 11.02 10.88
C VAL A 205 -3.38 11.63 12.26
N GLU A 206 -3.37 12.96 12.36
CA GLU A 206 -3.15 13.66 13.63
C GLU A 206 -4.43 13.82 14.47
N ARG A 207 -5.63 13.68 13.88
CA ARG A 207 -6.89 13.80 14.64
C ARG A 207 -7.28 12.47 15.27
N VAL A 208 -7.33 11.41 14.47
CA VAL A 208 -7.88 10.10 14.85
C VAL A 208 -6.84 9.22 15.54
N GLY A 209 -5.56 9.36 15.19
CA GLY A 209 -4.50 8.43 15.62
C GLY A 209 -4.28 7.31 14.61
N ARG A 210 -3.12 6.66 14.69
CA ARG A 210 -2.62 5.73 13.67
C ARG A 210 -3.35 4.39 13.73
N ARG A 211 -3.59 3.89 14.95
CA ARG A 211 -4.25 2.58 15.16
C ARG A 211 -5.71 2.61 14.70
N LYS A 212 -6.46 3.62 15.15
CA LYS A 212 -7.89 3.77 14.82
C LYS A 212 -8.10 4.04 13.33
N LEU A 213 -7.24 4.85 12.70
CA LEU A 213 -7.32 5.14 11.27
C LEU A 213 -7.02 3.88 10.42
N THR A 214 -6.01 3.09 10.79
CA THR A 214 -5.68 1.84 10.09
C THR A 214 -6.81 0.81 10.20
N LEU A 215 -7.39 0.63 11.40
CA LEU A 215 -8.51 -0.29 11.61
C LEU A 215 -9.78 0.14 10.85
N GLY A 216 -10.12 1.43 10.89
CA GLY A 216 -11.27 1.97 10.15
C GLY A 216 -11.10 1.80 8.63
N SER A 217 -9.88 2.00 8.13
CA SER A 217 -9.54 1.79 6.73
C SER A 217 -9.66 0.32 6.31
N LEU A 218 -9.14 -0.63 7.11
CA LEU A 218 -9.29 -2.07 6.83
C LEU A 218 -10.75 -2.50 6.83
N LEU A 219 -11.59 -1.93 7.71
CA LEU A 219 -13.03 -2.21 7.72
C LEU A 219 -13.72 -1.74 6.44
N GLY A 220 -13.49 -0.48 6.05
CA GLY A 220 -14.04 0.05 4.80
C GLY A 220 -13.53 -0.70 3.56
N THR A 221 -12.24 -1.08 3.57
CA THR A 221 -11.61 -1.87 2.51
C THR A 221 -12.24 -3.26 2.40
N GLY A 222 -12.43 -3.97 3.52
CA GLY A 222 -13.06 -5.30 3.53
C GLY A 222 -14.52 -5.28 3.07
N LEU A 223 -15.29 -4.23 3.45
CA LEU A 223 -16.65 -4.04 2.96
C LEU A 223 -16.69 -3.76 1.45
N SER A 224 -15.75 -2.96 0.95
CA SER A 224 -15.65 -2.61 -0.46
C SER A 224 -15.20 -3.79 -1.33
N LEU A 225 -14.25 -4.60 -0.86
CA LEU A 225 -13.85 -5.85 -1.51
C LEU A 225 -14.98 -6.87 -1.55
N SER A 226 -15.78 -6.95 -0.48
CA SER A 226 -16.99 -7.80 -0.46
C SER A 226 -18.01 -7.33 -1.49
N LEU A 227 -18.20 -6.02 -1.62
CA LEU A 227 -19.08 -5.44 -2.64
C LEU A 227 -18.58 -5.73 -4.07
N LEU A 228 -17.27 -5.63 -4.31
CA LEU A 228 -16.64 -6.05 -5.58
C LEU A 228 -16.90 -7.53 -5.87
N ALA A 229 -16.66 -8.41 -4.89
CA ALA A 229 -16.87 -9.85 -5.02
C ALA A 229 -18.33 -10.18 -5.35
N VAL A 230 -19.29 -9.54 -4.67
CA VAL A 230 -20.72 -9.69 -4.94
C VAL A 230 -21.09 -9.14 -6.33
N GLY A 231 -20.50 -8.01 -6.75
CA GLY A 231 -20.69 -7.47 -8.10
C GLY A 231 -20.26 -8.44 -9.20
N PHE A 232 -19.08 -9.03 -9.07
CA PHE A 232 -18.60 -10.07 -9.98
C PHE A 232 -19.43 -11.35 -9.92
N LEU A 233 -19.93 -11.74 -8.74
CA LEU A 233 -20.82 -12.90 -8.61
C LEU A 233 -22.16 -12.69 -9.33
N LEU A 234 -22.77 -11.50 -9.17
CA LEU A 234 -24.01 -11.14 -9.87
C LEU A 234 -23.79 -11.07 -11.38
N SER A 235 -22.65 -10.52 -11.81
CA SER A 235 -22.21 -10.51 -13.21
C SER A 235 -22.09 -11.92 -13.79
N ALA A 236 -21.50 -12.86 -13.03
CA ALA A 236 -21.34 -14.25 -13.45
C ALA A 236 -22.70 -14.96 -13.56
N GLN A 237 -23.58 -14.81 -12.57
CA GLN A 237 -24.90 -15.46 -12.53
C GLN A 237 -25.86 -14.97 -13.61
N HIS A 238 -25.79 -13.69 -13.98
CA HIS A 238 -26.62 -13.09 -15.02
C HIS A 238 -25.85 -12.92 -16.34
N SER A 239 -24.79 -13.71 -16.55
CA SER A 239 -24.06 -13.69 -17.82
C SER A 239 -24.91 -14.32 -18.93
N PRO A 240 -24.87 -13.77 -20.16
CA PRO A 240 -25.63 -14.32 -21.28
C PRO A 240 -25.15 -15.74 -21.62
N SER A 241 -26.09 -16.62 -21.91
CA SER A 241 -25.77 -17.94 -22.45
C SER A 241 -25.27 -17.83 -23.90
N ILE A 242 -24.50 -18.83 -24.32
CA ILE A 242 -24.06 -18.97 -25.70
C ILE A 242 -25.21 -19.61 -26.49
N THR A 243 -25.69 -18.94 -27.54
CA THR A 243 -26.81 -19.43 -28.36
C THR A 243 -26.35 -20.17 -29.62
N LEU A 244 -25.16 -19.85 -30.12
CA LEU A 244 -24.56 -20.47 -31.29
C LEU A 244 -23.23 -21.12 -30.95
N HIS A 245 -23.13 -22.41 -31.23
CA HIS A 245 -21.89 -23.16 -31.20
C HIS A 245 -21.39 -23.32 -32.64
N PRO A 246 -20.44 -22.48 -33.10
CA PRO A 246 -19.87 -22.63 -34.43
C PRO A 246 -19.15 -23.98 -34.54
N VAL A 247 -19.21 -24.59 -35.72
CA VAL A 247 -18.50 -25.84 -36.00
C VAL A 247 -17.03 -25.51 -36.23
N ASP A 248 -16.18 -25.87 -35.28
CA ASP A 248 -14.74 -25.62 -35.35
C ASP A 248 -14.07 -26.52 -36.39
N LEU A 249 -13.43 -25.94 -37.41
CA LEU A 249 -12.54 -26.69 -38.32
C LEU A 249 -11.26 -27.18 -37.61
N TYR A 250 -10.89 -26.57 -36.48
CA TYR A 250 -9.64 -26.81 -35.75
C TYR A 250 -9.84 -27.44 -34.36
N ASN A 251 -11.06 -27.86 -34.02
CA ASN A 251 -11.40 -28.54 -32.75
C ASN A 251 -10.95 -27.76 -31.50
N SER A 252 -11.37 -26.48 -31.39
CA SER A 252 -10.99 -25.62 -30.28
C SER A 252 -11.83 -25.90 -29.03
N SER A 253 -11.27 -25.66 -27.83
CA SER A 253 -11.99 -25.76 -26.56
C SER A 253 -13.15 -24.75 -26.45
N CYS A 254 -13.09 -23.65 -27.20
CA CYS A 254 -14.02 -22.53 -27.10
C CYS A 254 -15.48 -22.92 -27.41
N SER A 255 -15.69 -23.84 -28.35
CA SER A 255 -17.03 -24.29 -28.75
C SER A 255 -17.79 -25.06 -27.66
N HIS A 256 -17.08 -25.59 -26.65
CA HIS A 256 -17.65 -26.39 -25.56
C HIS A 256 -18.27 -25.58 -24.42
N TYR A 257 -17.99 -24.28 -24.34
CA TYR A 257 -18.54 -23.43 -23.28
C TYR A 257 -19.99 -23.05 -23.58
N GLY A 258 -20.85 -23.14 -22.55
CA GLY A 258 -22.29 -22.81 -22.65
C GLY A 258 -22.68 -21.42 -22.15
N SER A 259 -21.77 -20.72 -21.47
CA SER A 259 -21.97 -19.39 -20.90
C SER A 259 -20.82 -18.46 -21.28
N CYS A 260 -21.10 -17.16 -21.34
CA CYS A 260 -20.07 -16.15 -21.57
C CYS A 260 -18.98 -16.22 -20.48
N GLU A 261 -19.37 -16.38 -19.21
CA GLU A 261 -18.40 -16.39 -18.10
C GLU A 261 -17.37 -17.51 -18.26
N SER A 262 -17.81 -18.73 -18.57
CA SER A 262 -16.89 -19.86 -18.68
C SER A 262 -16.03 -19.79 -19.95
N CYS A 263 -16.54 -19.15 -21.01
CA CYS A 263 -15.77 -18.81 -22.21
C CYS A 263 -14.65 -17.79 -21.89
N MET A 264 -14.95 -16.77 -21.07
CA MET A 264 -14.01 -15.68 -20.75
C MET A 264 -12.93 -16.05 -19.72
N LEU A 265 -13.01 -17.22 -19.08
CA LEU A 265 -11.94 -17.72 -18.22
C LEU A 265 -10.78 -18.34 -19.03
N ASP A 266 -11.05 -18.76 -20.27
CA ASP A 266 -10.01 -19.29 -21.18
C ASP A 266 -9.37 -18.12 -21.95
N PRO A 267 -8.06 -17.85 -21.76
CA PRO A 267 -7.38 -16.74 -22.42
C PRO A 267 -7.32 -16.87 -23.95
N SER A 268 -7.55 -18.08 -24.49
CA SER A 268 -7.57 -18.35 -25.93
C SER A 268 -8.94 -18.12 -26.59
N CYS A 269 -9.98 -17.85 -25.79
CA CYS A 269 -11.35 -17.70 -26.24
C CYS A 269 -11.88 -16.27 -26.01
N GLY A 270 -12.85 -15.86 -26.83
CA GLY A 270 -13.53 -14.57 -26.73
C GLY A 270 -15.01 -14.69 -27.07
N PHE A 271 -15.78 -13.68 -26.69
CA PHE A 271 -17.23 -13.67 -26.79
C PHE A 271 -17.69 -12.72 -27.88
N CYS A 272 -18.30 -13.27 -28.93
CA CYS A 272 -18.86 -12.51 -30.04
C CYS A 272 -20.38 -12.51 -29.94
N TYR A 273 -21.01 -11.33 -29.87
CA TYR A 273 -22.44 -11.23 -29.60
C TYR A 273 -23.16 -10.09 -30.31
N ARG A 274 -24.48 -10.18 -30.40
CA ARG A 274 -25.39 -9.12 -30.83
C ARG A 274 -26.37 -8.82 -29.71
N GLU A 275 -26.52 -7.54 -29.44
CA GLU A 275 -27.44 -7.02 -28.44
C GLU A 275 -28.52 -6.15 -29.08
N ASN A 276 -29.71 -6.14 -28.49
CA ASN A 276 -30.75 -5.17 -28.78
C ASN A 276 -31.02 -4.37 -27.50
N THR A 277 -30.71 -3.07 -27.50
CA THR A 277 -30.76 -2.14 -26.35
C THR A 277 -29.96 -2.56 -25.11
N THR A 278 -30.27 -3.68 -24.46
CA THR A 278 -29.54 -4.23 -23.30
C THR A 278 -29.52 -5.77 -23.24
N GLU A 279 -30.27 -6.47 -24.11
CA GLU A 279 -30.36 -7.94 -24.09
C GLU A 279 -29.57 -8.55 -25.25
N VAL A 280 -28.75 -9.54 -24.93
CA VAL A 280 -28.01 -10.35 -25.90
C VAL A 280 -28.92 -11.45 -26.42
N TYR A 281 -29.20 -11.44 -27.73
CA TYR A 281 -30.09 -12.43 -28.37
C TYR A 281 -29.33 -13.45 -29.22
N ASP A 282 -28.09 -13.14 -29.60
CA ASP A 282 -27.28 -13.96 -30.50
C ASP A 282 -25.81 -13.88 -30.07
N SER A 283 -25.20 -15.00 -29.69
CA SER A 283 -23.88 -15.07 -29.06
C SER A 283 -23.13 -16.35 -29.41
N SER A 284 -21.81 -16.26 -29.52
CA SER A 284 -20.91 -17.38 -29.78
C SER A 284 -19.56 -17.18 -29.09
N CYS A 285 -19.00 -18.26 -28.54
CA CYS A 285 -17.62 -18.29 -28.07
C CYS A 285 -16.71 -18.75 -29.20
N VAL A 286 -15.69 -17.95 -29.53
CA VAL A 286 -14.78 -18.19 -30.66
C VAL A 286 -13.33 -17.90 -30.26
N PRO A 287 -12.32 -18.53 -30.90
CA PRO A 287 -10.92 -18.29 -30.57
C PRO A 287 -10.48 -16.86 -30.90
N VAL A 288 -9.60 -16.33 -30.05
CA VAL A 288 -9.00 -14.99 -30.17
C VAL A 288 -7.81 -15.04 -31.13
N ASP A 289 -7.59 -13.96 -31.89
CA ASP A 289 -6.41 -13.86 -32.76
C ASP A 289 -5.10 -13.83 -31.94
N GLU A 290 -4.08 -14.56 -32.40
CA GLU A 290 -2.77 -14.63 -31.73
C GLU A 290 -2.00 -13.30 -31.82
N ALA A 291 -2.26 -12.49 -32.84
CA ALA A 291 -1.56 -11.22 -33.06
C ALA A 291 -2.20 -10.04 -32.30
N SER A 292 -3.52 -10.06 -32.05
CA SER A 292 -4.19 -9.04 -31.24
C SER A 292 -5.47 -9.55 -30.58
N SER A 293 -5.72 -9.13 -29.34
CA SER A 293 -6.91 -9.51 -28.56
C SER A 293 -8.21 -8.82 -29.00
N ASP A 294 -8.14 -7.96 -30.02
CA ASP A 294 -9.21 -7.02 -30.36
C ASP A 294 -10.22 -7.60 -31.36
N HIS A 295 -9.98 -8.82 -31.83
CA HIS A 295 -10.87 -9.53 -32.76
C HIS A 295 -10.72 -11.05 -32.65
N ALA A 296 -11.68 -11.76 -33.23
CA ALA A 296 -11.64 -13.22 -33.33
C ALA A 296 -10.62 -13.67 -34.38
N ALA A 297 -9.94 -14.79 -34.14
CA ALA A 297 -8.99 -15.39 -35.09
C ALA A 297 -9.64 -15.71 -36.44
N TRP A 298 -10.89 -16.13 -36.44
CA TRP A 298 -11.68 -16.44 -37.63
C TRP A 298 -13.17 -16.50 -37.28
N GLY A 299 -14.02 -16.42 -38.32
CA GLY A 299 -15.48 -16.49 -38.14
C GLY A 299 -16.10 -15.14 -37.75
N ARG A 300 -17.12 -15.17 -36.88
CA ARG A 300 -17.82 -13.96 -36.45
C ARG A 300 -16.89 -13.09 -35.61
N CYS A 301 -17.00 -11.77 -35.73
CA CYS A 301 -16.10 -10.81 -35.09
C CYS A 301 -14.62 -10.89 -35.55
N SER A 302 -14.31 -11.52 -36.70
CA SER A 302 -12.96 -11.48 -37.30
C SER A 302 -12.71 -10.24 -38.15
N ASN A 303 -13.76 -9.60 -38.66
CA ASN A 303 -13.65 -8.42 -39.51
C ASN A 303 -14.26 -7.19 -38.81
N GLN A 304 -13.43 -6.18 -38.51
CA GLN A 304 -13.81 -4.97 -37.74
C GLN A 304 -14.73 -3.99 -38.48
N THR A 305 -15.14 -4.29 -39.73
CA THR A 305 -15.90 -3.35 -40.56
C THR A 305 -17.41 -3.29 -40.28
N ASP A 306 -17.97 -4.23 -39.51
CA ASP A 306 -19.42 -4.31 -39.27
C ASP A 306 -19.83 -3.65 -37.94
N LEU A 307 -20.90 -2.85 -37.94
CA LEU A 307 -21.51 -2.28 -36.72
C LEU A 307 -22.06 -3.36 -35.75
N SER A 308 -22.16 -4.63 -36.19
CA SER A 308 -22.52 -5.80 -35.38
C SER A 308 -22.14 -7.07 -36.15
N PRO A 309 -21.62 -8.13 -35.51
CA PRO A 309 -21.55 -8.42 -34.06
C PRO A 309 -20.42 -7.70 -33.31
N PHE A 310 -20.62 -7.50 -32.00
CA PHE A 310 -19.64 -6.91 -31.08
C PHE A 310 -18.69 -7.97 -30.53
N TRP A 311 -17.43 -7.57 -30.37
CA TRP A 311 -16.39 -8.38 -29.75
C TRP A 311 -16.21 -7.98 -28.28
N ALA A 312 -16.18 -8.97 -27.40
CA ALA A 312 -15.74 -8.81 -26.02
C ALA A 312 -14.59 -9.77 -25.75
N TYR A 313 -13.61 -9.29 -24.98
CA TYR A 313 -12.47 -10.08 -24.51
C TYR A 313 -12.35 -9.87 -22.99
N ASN A 314 -12.29 -10.95 -22.22
CA ASN A 314 -12.26 -10.96 -20.75
C ASN A 314 -13.47 -10.33 -20.02
N TYR A 315 -14.57 -10.00 -20.70
CA TYR A 315 -15.75 -9.43 -20.04
C TYR A 315 -17.07 -9.93 -20.63
N CYS A 316 -18.11 -9.99 -19.79
CA CYS A 316 -19.46 -10.34 -20.23
C CYS A 316 -20.38 -9.13 -20.09
N PRO A 317 -21.22 -8.82 -21.10
CA PRO A 317 -22.17 -7.73 -20.97
C PRO A 317 -23.19 -8.06 -19.88
N THR A 318 -23.35 -7.16 -18.91
CA THR A 318 -24.26 -7.33 -17.77
C THR A 318 -24.77 -5.97 -17.28
N SER A 319 -25.97 -5.96 -16.69
CA SER A 319 -26.53 -4.77 -16.05
C SER A 319 -25.95 -4.49 -14.66
N TYR A 320 -25.13 -5.41 -14.10
CA TYR A 320 -24.60 -5.32 -12.74
C TYR A 320 -23.20 -4.69 -12.64
N SER A 321 -22.61 -4.31 -13.77
CA SER A 321 -21.27 -3.72 -13.87
C SER A 321 -21.04 -2.51 -12.97
N TRP A 322 -22.05 -1.66 -12.78
CA TRP A 322 -21.95 -0.46 -11.96
C TRP A 322 -21.63 -0.76 -10.49
N ILE A 323 -22.01 -1.94 -9.99
CA ILE A 323 -21.69 -2.39 -8.61
C ILE A 323 -20.18 -2.59 -8.47
N ILE A 324 -19.54 -3.16 -9.51
CA ILE A 324 -18.09 -3.38 -9.54
C ILE A 324 -17.37 -2.02 -9.56
N LEU A 325 -17.84 -1.08 -10.39
CA LEU A 325 -17.29 0.28 -10.44
C LEU A 325 -17.41 0.99 -9.08
N MET A 326 -18.57 0.91 -8.45
CA MET A 326 -18.81 1.51 -7.13
C MET A 326 -17.92 0.88 -6.05
N GLY A 327 -17.79 -0.45 -6.06
CA GLY A 327 -16.92 -1.17 -5.14
C GLY A 327 -15.45 -0.80 -5.30
N LEU A 328 -14.98 -0.59 -6.54
CA LEU A 328 -13.61 -0.16 -6.83
C LEU A 328 -13.32 1.25 -6.30
N ILE A 329 -14.23 2.20 -6.53
CA ILE A 329 -14.08 3.58 -6.03
C ILE A 329 -14.10 3.60 -4.51
N LEU A 330 -15.04 2.89 -3.87
CA LEU A 330 -15.12 2.81 -2.41
C LEU A 330 -13.88 2.14 -1.81
N TYR A 331 -13.37 1.09 -2.45
CA TYR A 331 -12.14 0.42 -2.04
C TYR A 331 -10.97 1.41 -1.96
N LEU A 332 -10.75 2.20 -3.01
CA LEU A 332 -9.69 3.20 -3.04
C LEU A 332 -9.92 4.33 -2.04
N ALA A 333 -11.18 4.77 -1.89
CA ALA A 333 -11.55 5.81 -0.93
C ALA A 333 -11.25 5.42 0.52
N PHE A 334 -11.49 4.16 0.90
CA PHE A 334 -11.20 3.66 2.24
C PHE A 334 -9.75 3.22 2.44
N PHE A 335 -9.10 2.71 1.39
CA PHE A 335 -7.72 2.26 1.46
C PHE A 335 -6.73 3.43 1.61
N ALA A 336 -6.87 4.46 0.77
CA ALA A 336 -5.92 5.59 0.70
C ALA A 336 -5.62 6.28 2.05
N PRO A 337 -6.61 6.69 2.86
CA PRO A 337 -6.35 7.50 4.05
C PRO A 337 -5.71 6.70 5.21
N GLY A 338 -5.89 5.38 5.25
CA GLY A 338 -5.36 4.53 6.32
C GLY A 338 -4.32 3.56 5.81
N MET A 339 -4.74 2.40 5.31
CA MET A 339 -3.84 1.31 4.93
C MET A 339 -2.84 1.70 3.83
N GLY A 340 -3.13 2.73 3.02
CA GLY A 340 -2.20 3.29 2.03
C GLY A 340 -0.99 3.99 2.64
N THR A 341 -1.19 4.83 3.67
CA THR A 341 -0.13 5.69 4.22
C THR A 341 0.42 5.22 5.55
N MET A 342 -0.41 4.59 6.39
CA MET A 342 -0.07 4.24 7.77
C MET A 342 1.08 3.22 7.89
N PRO A 343 1.22 2.18 7.05
CA PRO A 343 2.37 1.26 7.13
C PRO A 343 3.72 1.96 7.04
N TRP A 344 3.84 2.95 6.16
CA TRP A 344 5.07 3.73 5.99
C TRP A 344 5.29 4.67 7.17
N THR A 345 4.25 5.38 7.59
CA THR A 345 4.33 6.27 8.75
C THR A 345 4.68 5.50 10.02
N VAL A 346 3.98 4.41 10.34
CA VAL A 346 4.22 3.62 11.55
C VAL A 346 5.61 2.99 11.52
N ASN A 347 6.08 2.44 10.40
CA ASN A 347 7.43 1.87 10.30
C ASN A 347 8.53 2.92 10.53
N SER A 348 8.30 4.19 10.17
CA SER A 348 9.25 5.26 10.48
C SER A 348 9.28 5.64 11.97
N GLU A 349 8.22 5.31 12.72
CA GLU A 349 8.05 5.68 14.13
C GLU A 349 8.45 4.54 15.08
N ILE A 350 8.05 3.29 14.84
CA ILE A 350 8.11 2.20 15.85
C ILE A 350 9.52 1.66 16.20
N TYR A 351 10.54 2.02 15.44
CA TYR A 351 11.89 1.50 15.66
C TYR A 351 12.77 2.49 16.45
N PRO A 352 13.54 1.99 17.42
CA PRO A 352 14.57 2.80 18.06
C PRO A 352 15.65 3.19 17.06
N LEU A 353 16.38 4.25 17.40
CA LEU A 353 17.34 4.92 16.52
C LEU A 353 18.34 3.93 15.89
N TRP A 354 19.03 3.12 16.70
CA TRP A 354 20.01 2.13 16.26
C TRP A 354 19.45 1.06 15.31
N ALA A 355 18.15 0.76 15.39
CA ALA A 355 17.47 -0.25 14.58
C ALA A 355 16.68 0.33 13.42
N ARG A 356 16.45 1.65 13.36
CA ARG A 356 15.42 2.26 12.50
C ARG A 356 15.64 2.04 11.02
N SER A 357 16.84 2.29 10.53
CA SER A 357 17.17 2.13 9.11
C SER A 357 17.02 0.66 8.69
N THR A 358 17.50 -0.27 9.53
CA THR A 358 17.45 -1.71 9.28
C THR A 358 16.02 -2.25 9.38
N GLY A 359 15.24 -1.80 10.37
CA GLY A 359 13.84 -2.17 10.55
C GLY A 359 12.97 -1.73 9.38
N ASN A 360 13.07 -0.44 8.99
CA ASN A 360 12.39 0.09 7.80
C ASN A 360 12.81 -0.67 6.54
N ALA A 361 14.10 -1.01 6.41
CA ALA A 361 14.58 -1.77 5.27
C ALA A 361 13.98 -3.18 5.19
N CYS A 362 13.94 -3.90 6.31
CA CYS A 362 13.33 -5.21 6.40
C CYS A 362 11.83 -5.15 6.06
N SER A 363 11.09 -4.20 6.63
CA SER A 363 9.66 -4.05 6.38
C SER A 363 9.35 -3.64 4.94
N ALA A 364 10.14 -2.73 4.35
CA ALA A 364 10.04 -2.41 2.93
C ALA A 364 10.37 -3.63 2.05
N GLY A 365 11.37 -4.44 2.42
CA GLY A 365 11.66 -5.70 1.74
C GLY A 365 10.46 -6.65 1.75
N VAL A 366 9.79 -6.80 2.89
CA VAL A 366 8.54 -7.57 2.99
C VAL A 366 7.45 -6.98 2.10
N ASN A 367 7.30 -5.65 2.06
CA ASN A 367 6.36 -4.98 1.17
C ASN A 367 6.58 -5.41 -0.29
N TRP A 368 7.80 -5.25 -0.81
CA TRP A 368 8.10 -5.56 -2.21
C TRP A 368 7.99 -7.06 -2.53
N ILE A 369 8.34 -7.94 -1.60
CA ILE A 369 8.17 -9.40 -1.76
C ILE A 369 6.68 -9.75 -1.92
N PHE A 370 5.83 -9.25 -1.03
CA PHE A 370 4.39 -9.53 -1.09
C PHE A 370 3.72 -8.82 -2.27
N ASN A 371 4.22 -7.64 -2.68
CA ASN A 371 3.78 -6.98 -3.90
C ASN A 371 3.98 -7.90 -5.14
N VAL A 372 5.18 -8.44 -5.31
CA VAL A 372 5.49 -9.37 -6.42
C VAL A 372 4.63 -10.63 -6.33
N LEU A 373 4.52 -11.21 -5.13
CA LEU A 373 3.71 -12.41 -4.89
C LEU A 373 2.27 -12.21 -5.33
N VAL A 374 1.63 -11.14 -4.84
CA VAL A 374 0.21 -10.84 -5.10
C VAL A 374 -0.01 -10.47 -6.57
N SER A 375 0.89 -9.68 -7.16
CA SER A 375 0.78 -9.24 -8.57
C SER A 375 0.91 -10.40 -9.58
N LEU A 376 1.82 -11.35 -9.33
CA LEU A 376 2.02 -12.51 -10.22
C LEU A 376 0.95 -13.59 -10.04
N THR A 377 0.40 -13.72 -8.83
CA THR A 377 -0.59 -14.77 -8.53
C THR A 377 -2.02 -14.35 -8.88
N PHE A 378 -2.34 -13.06 -8.96
CA PHE A 378 -3.72 -12.59 -9.15
C PHE A 378 -4.46 -13.25 -10.32
N LEU A 379 -3.89 -13.22 -11.53
CA LEU A 379 -4.54 -13.79 -12.72
C LEU A 379 -4.74 -15.31 -12.59
N HIS A 380 -3.77 -16.02 -12.03
CA HIS A 380 -3.88 -17.46 -11.79
C HIS A 380 -4.95 -17.79 -10.74
N VAL A 381 -5.04 -16.98 -9.67
CA VAL A 381 -6.09 -17.11 -8.65
C VAL A 381 -7.46 -16.83 -9.27
N ALA A 382 -7.57 -15.81 -10.14
CA ALA A 382 -8.80 -15.51 -10.85
C ALA A 382 -9.21 -16.62 -11.83
N GLN A 383 -8.27 -17.28 -12.51
CA GLN A 383 -8.58 -18.43 -13.37
C GLN A 383 -9.06 -19.64 -12.56
N PHE A 384 -8.47 -19.91 -11.40
CA PHE A 384 -8.80 -21.08 -10.59
C PHE A 384 -10.04 -20.89 -9.70
N LEU A 385 -10.18 -19.72 -9.08
CA LEU A 385 -11.26 -19.40 -8.14
C LEU A 385 -12.36 -18.55 -8.75
N THR A 386 -12.26 -18.14 -10.02
CA THR A 386 -13.02 -17.04 -10.67
C THR A 386 -12.71 -15.66 -10.10
N TYR A 387 -13.10 -14.60 -10.80
CA TYR A 387 -12.94 -13.22 -10.33
C TYR A 387 -13.61 -12.97 -8.98
N TYR A 388 -14.86 -13.42 -8.78
CA TYR A 388 -15.55 -13.22 -7.51
C TYR A 388 -14.89 -13.99 -6.36
N GLY A 389 -14.39 -15.20 -6.62
CA GLY A 389 -13.67 -15.99 -5.62
C GLY A 389 -12.34 -15.37 -5.21
N ALA A 390 -11.61 -14.77 -6.17
CA ALA A 390 -10.38 -14.04 -5.89
C ALA A 390 -10.62 -12.83 -4.96
N PHE A 391 -11.67 -12.04 -5.20
CA PHE A 391 -11.99 -10.91 -4.32
C PHE A 391 -12.50 -11.33 -2.94
N PHE A 392 -13.24 -12.45 -2.83
CA PHE A 392 -13.59 -13.02 -1.51
C PHE A 392 -12.35 -13.50 -0.74
N LEU A 393 -11.35 -14.06 -1.42
CA LEU A 393 -10.07 -14.43 -0.80
C LEU A 393 -9.36 -13.19 -0.23
N TYR A 394 -9.28 -12.09 -0.99
CA TYR A 394 -8.69 -10.85 -0.50
C TYR A 394 -9.48 -10.24 0.67
N THR A 395 -10.81 -10.32 0.66
CA THR A 395 -11.63 -9.94 1.83
C THR A 395 -11.24 -10.74 3.06
N ALA A 396 -11.07 -12.06 2.95
CA ALA A 396 -10.67 -12.90 4.07
C ALA A 396 -9.27 -12.52 4.60
N LEU A 397 -8.32 -12.22 3.71
CA LEU A 397 -6.98 -11.74 4.07
C LEU A 397 -7.03 -10.38 4.79
N VAL A 398 -7.91 -9.47 4.36
CA VAL A 398 -8.14 -8.18 5.03
C VAL A 398 -8.71 -8.37 6.43
N VAL A 399 -9.64 -9.31 6.63
CA VAL A 399 -10.18 -9.64 7.97
C VAL A 399 -9.09 -10.20 8.88
N LEU A 400 -8.23 -11.08 8.36
CA LEU A 400 -7.05 -11.57 9.11
C LEU A 400 -6.09 -10.43 9.46
N GLY A 401 -5.83 -9.53 8.53
CA GLY A 401 -5.03 -8.33 8.76
C GLY A 401 -5.65 -7.42 9.81
N MET A 402 -6.97 -7.24 9.79
CA MET A 402 -7.69 -6.46 10.80
C MET A 402 -7.51 -7.05 12.20
N PHE A 403 -7.62 -8.37 12.35
CA PHE A 403 -7.38 -9.03 13.64
C PHE A 403 -5.94 -8.86 14.11
N PHE A 404 -4.96 -9.01 13.20
CA PHE A 404 -3.55 -8.77 13.51
C PHE A 404 -3.30 -7.33 13.98
N ILE A 405 -3.82 -6.34 13.26
CA ILE A 405 -3.67 -4.92 13.63
C ILE A 405 -4.40 -4.61 14.93
N TRP A 406 -5.57 -5.18 15.14
CA TRP A 406 -6.31 -4.99 16.39
C TRP A 406 -5.52 -5.52 17.59
N ALA A 407 -4.89 -6.69 17.47
CA ALA A 407 -4.15 -7.32 18.55
C ALA A 407 -2.74 -6.74 18.77
N CYS A 408 -2.02 -6.40 17.70
CA CYS A 408 -0.58 -6.15 17.74
C CYS A 408 -0.14 -4.70 17.47
N LEU A 409 -0.98 -3.84 16.89
CA LEU A 409 -0.60 -2.44 16.62
C LEU A 409 -0.92 -1.55 17.82
N PRO A 410 0.09 -1.03 18.56
CA PRO A 410 -0.14 -0.02 19.57
C PRO A 410 -0.38 1.37 18.94
N GLU A 411 -0.89 2.32 19.72
CA GLU A 411 -1.03 3.71 19.28
C GLU A 411 0.31 4.44 19.41
N THR A 412 0.79 5.07 18.32
CA THR A 412 2.08 5.78 18.28
C THR A 412 1.94 7.30 18.32
N LYS A 413 0.70 7.82 18.30
CA LYS A 413 0.40 9.25 18.24
C LYS A 413 1.02 10.01 19.41
N GLY A 414 1.82 11.02 19.10
CA GLY A 414 2.34 12.01 20.07
C GLY A 414 3.49 11.53 20.95
N LEU A 415 4.01 10.31 20.71
CA LEU A 415 5.16 9.79 21.45
C LEU A 415 6.48 10.28 20.83
N GLN A 416 7.42 10.64 21.70
CA GLN A 416 8.82 10.88 21.32
C GLN A 416 9.46 9.56 20.85
N LEU A 417 10.51 9.62 20.03
CA LEU A 417 11.11 8.41 19.45
C LEU A 417 11.83 7.56 20.49
N GLU A 418 12.25 8.21 21.56
CA GLU A 418 13.01 7.71 22.68
C GLU A 418 12.10 6.90 23.62
N ASP A 419 10.82 7.24 23.71
CA ASP A 419 9.82 6.56 24.55
C ASP A 419 9.22 5.29 23.91
N ILE A 420 9.47 5.07 22.61
CA ILE A 420 8.83 3.98 21.84
C ILE A 420 9.32 2.59 22.26
N GLU A 421 10.55 2.47 22.77
CA GLU A 421 11.04 1.19 23.30
C GLU A 421 10.18 0.71 24.47
N GLN A 422 9.66 1.63 25.29
CA GLN A 422 8.80 1.30 26.43
C GLN A 422 7.47 0.65 26.01
N LEU A 423 6.97 1.00 24.81
CA LEU A 423 5.73 0.47 24.24
C LEU A 423 5.82 -1.04 23.96
N PHE A 424 7.01 -1.53 23.64
CA PHE A 424 7.25 -2.93 23.26
C PHE A 424 7.87 -3.78 24.38
N ASN A 425 8.07 -3.21 25.58
CA ASN A 425 8.53 -3.95 26.76
C ASN A 425 7.47 -4.98 27.24
N GLY A 426 6.18 -4.69 27.05
CA GLY A 426 5.06 -5.61 27.32
C GLY A 426 4.73 -6.60 26.19
N PRO A 427 3.99 -7.71 26.47
CA PRO A 427 3.59 -8.68 25.45
C PRO A 427 2.73 -8.05 24.34
N THR A 428 2.97 -8.48 23.09
CA THR A 428 2.39 -7.89 21.85
C THR A 428 0.93 -8.19 21.58
N CYS A 429 0.32 -9.18 22.23
CA CYS A 429 -1.09 -9.49 22.04
C CYS A 429 -1.89 -8.94 23.21
N PHE A 430 -2.47 -7.76 23.03
CA PHE A 430 -3.45 -7.22 23.97
C PHE A 430 -4.81 -7.89 23.71
N CYS A 431 -4.98 -9.11 24.20
CA CYS A 431 -6.33 -9.64 24.44
C CYS A 431 -6.81 -9.11 25.80
N GLY A 432 -7.38 -7.90 25.84
CA GLY A 432 -8.06 -7.40 27.04
C GLY A 432 -8.05 -5.88 27.23
N ASP A 433 -9.27 -5.33 27.29
CA ASP A 433 -9.75 -4.02 27.73
C ASP A 433 -8.81 -2.81 27.80
N MET A 434 -9.21 -1.75 27.09
CA MET A 434 -8.85 -0.37 27.39
C MET A 434 -10.15 0.39 27.62
N SER A 435 -10.68 0.28 28.84
CA SER A 435 -11.60 1.28 29.36
C SER A 435 -10.79 2.56 29.61
N PRO A 436 -11.24 3.74 29.18
CA PRO A 436 -10.53 4.99 29.38
C PRO A 436 -10.76 5.46 30.81
N ASN A 437 -9.99 4.95 31.77
CA ASN A 437 -9.82 5.50 33.11
C ASN A 437 -8.67 4.78 33.82
N ASP A 438 -7.43 5.15 33.49
CA ASP A 438 -6.35 5.12 34.49
C ASP A 438 -5.40 6.28 34.17
N ASP A 439 -5.63 7.40 34.86
CA ASP A 439 -4.72 8.54 34.97
C ASP A 439 -3.42 8.07 35.66
N ARG A 440 -2.59 7.31 34.94
CA ARG A 440 -1.19 7.19 35.31
C ARG A 440 -0.46 8.41 34.80
N HIS A 441 -0.54 9.47 35.60
CA HIS A 441 0.49 10.49 35.64
C HIS A 441 1.85 9.80 35.69
N VAL A 442 2.59 9.91 34.59
CA VAL A 442 4.02 9.56 34.52
C VAL A 442 4.74 10.54 35.44
N GLN A 443 5.02 10.10 36.68
CA GLN A 443 5.91 10.82 37.58
C GLN A 443 7.33 10.68 37.05
N TYR A 444 7.86 11.77 36.52
CA TYR A 444 9.29 11.96 36.33
C TYR A 444 9.97 11.88 37.70
N ALA A 445 10.77 10.83 37.93
CA ALA A 445 11.68 10.79 39.05
C ALA A 445 12.94 11.61 38.68
N PRO A 446 13.23 12.74 39.35
CA PRO A 446 14.46 13.46 39.10
C PRO A 446 15.64 12.64 39.62
N VAL A 447 16.57 12.30 38.72
CA VAL A 447 17.85 11.67 39.06
C VAL A 447 18.68 12.72 39.80
N ASN A 448 18.72 12.62 41.13
CA ASN A 448 19.70 13.32 41.95
C ASN A 448 20.70 12.31 42.52
N ASN A 449 21.87 12.32 41.88
CA ASN A 449 23.22 12.08 42.37
C ASN A 449 23.46 11.53 43.80
N TYR A 450 24.34 10.51 43.80
CA TYR A 450 25.40 10.15 44.76
C TYR A 450 25.12 9.36 46.07
N ASN A 451 25.84 8.23 46.15
CA ASN A 451 26.49 7.58 47.31
C ASN A 451 25.65 7.05 48.47
N SER A 452 25.62 5.72 48.63
CA SER A 452 26.53 5.01 49.56
C SER A 452 26.20 3.52 49.62
N CYS A 453 27.18 2.67 49.31
CA CYS A 453 27.22 1.34 49.91
C CYS A 453 27.41 1.49 51.42
N HIS A 454 26.54 0.87 52.22
CA HIS A 454 26.92 0.37 53.52
C HIS A 454 26.18 -0.94 53.79
N SER A 455 27.01 -1.96 54.05
CA SER A 455 26.73 -3.20 54.76
C SER A 455 25.92 -2.97 56.03
N ASP A 456 25.10 -3.96 56.42
CA ASP A 456 25.29 -4.61 57.71
C ASP A 456 24.58 -5.97 57.77
N ASN A 457 25.34 -6.94 58.28
CA ASN A 457 24.88 -8.19 58.87
C ASN A 457 23.84 -7.89 59.95
N ASP A 458 22.87 -8.79 60.12
CA ASP A 458 22.56 -9.26 61.46
C ASP A 458 21.87 -10.63 61.39
N GLY A 459 22.56 -11.62 61.94
CA GLY A 459 21.99 -12.86 62.43
C GLY A 459 22.40 -12.99 63.89
N SER A 460 21.43 -13.01 64.79
CA SER A 460 21.58 -13.60 66.12
C SER A 460 20.21 -13.93 66.70
N ASP A 461 20.02 -15.24 66.95
CA ASP A 461 18.96 -15.84 67.77
C ASP A 461 19.10 -15.50 69.27
N VAL A 462 18.05 -15.88 70.03
CA VAL A 462 17.90 -16.02 71.50
C VAL A 462 17.37 -14.75 72.19
N ASP A 463 16.26 -14.73 72.95
CA ASP A 463 15.60 -15.73 73.83
C ASP A 463 14.16 -16.12 73.48
#